data_AF-A0A7K3R9W1-F1
#
_entry.id   AF-A0A7K3R9W1-F1
#
_cell.length_a   1.000
_cell.length_b   1.000
_cell.length_c   1.000
_cell.angle_alpha   90.00
_cell.angle_beta   90.00
_cell.angle_gamma   90.00
#
_symmetry.space_group_name_H-M   'P 1'
#
loop_
_entity.id
_entity.type
_entity.pdbx_description
1 polymer ?
#
loop_
_entity_poly.entity_id
_entity_poly.type
_entity_poly.pdbx_seq_one_letter_code
_entity_poly.pdbx_strand_id
1 'polypeptide(L)'
;MTPPAASRLYVVRAGALTTVQDAGRPGWAHLGVGRAGALDAPAARLANRLVGNPPDAAVLETTLTGCAVRPDRPVVAVVGGAGCRVTVDGRPVAWGAPVRV
;
A
#
# COMPACT_ATOMS: atom_id res chain seq x y z
N MET A 1 15.39 -15.14 -21.23
CA MET A 1 14.07 -14.59 -20.86
C MET A 1 14.33 -13.29 -20.11
N THR A 2 14.14 -12.14 -20.76
CA THR A 2 14.32 -10.84 -20.11
C THR A 2 13.21 -10.69 -19.08
N PRO A 3 13.51 -10.39 -17.79
CA PRO A 3 12.46 -10.11 -16.83
C PRO A 3 11.60 -8.94 -17.37
N PRO A 4 10.28 -8.98 -17.21
CA PRO A 4 9.44 -7.87 -17.63
C PRO A 4 9.97 -6.59 -16.99
N ALA A 5 9.98 -5.49 -17.75
CA ALA A 5 10.41 -4.20 -17.22
C ALA A 5 9.64 -3.91 -15.92
N ALA A 6 10.39 -3.71 -14.83
CA ALA A 6 9.79 -3.48 -13.51
C ALA A 6 8.91 -2.23 -13.58
N SER A 7 7.66 -2.37 -13.15
CA SER A 7 6.71 -1.26 -13.07
C SER A 7 7.12 -0.32 -11.94
N ARG A 8 7.07 0.98 -12.16
CA ARG A 8 7.55 2.00 -11.22
C ARG A 8 6.39 2.79 -10.62
N LEU A 9 6.56 3.12 -9.35
CA LEU A 9 5.67 4.03 -8.62
C LEU A 9 6.50 5.21 -8.13
N TYR A 10 6.25 6.40 -8.67
CA TYR A 10 6.94 7.63 -8.30
C TYR A 10 6.29 8.23 -7.05
N VAL A 11 7.08 8.54 -6.02
CA VAL A 11 6.61 9.29 -4.85
C VAL A 11 6.64 10.78 -5.19
N VAL A 12 5.47 11.39 -5.26
CA VAL A 12 5.31 12.85 -5.47
C VAL A 12 5.31 13.58 -4.13
N ARG A 13 4.73 12.96 -3.09
CA ARG A 13 4.72 13.46 -1.71
C ARG A 13 4.73 12.29 -0.75
N ALA A 14 5.71 12.25 0.15
CA ALA A 14 5.91 11.13 1.06
C ALA A 14 4.89 11.03 2.20
N GLY A 15 4.33 12.17 2.66
CA GLY A 15 3.53 12.19 3.89
C GLY A 15 4.39 12.24 5.15
N ALA A 16 3.75 12.19 6.32
CA ALA A 16 4.44 12.23 7.61
C ALA A 16 5.24 10.95 7.86
N LEU A 17 4.65 9.80 7.55
CA LEU A 17 5.31 8.51 7.55
C LEU A 17 4.62 7.60 6.54
N THR A 18 5.37 7.13 5.54
CA THR A 18 4.91 6.10 4.61
C THR A 18 5.96 5.02 4.56
N THR A 19 5.53 3.77 4.79
CA THR A 19 6.41 2.62 4.81
C THR A 19 5.86 1.52 3.91
N VAL A 20 6.75 0.69 3.38
CA VAL A 20 6.34 -0.56 2.73
C VAL A 20 6.14 -1.60 3.84
N GLN A 21 4.96 -2.18 3.92
CA GLN A 21 4.61 -3.17 4.93
C GLN A 21 4.04 -4.42 4.27
N ASP A 22 4.40 -5.59 4.80
CA ASP A 22 3.89 -6.90 4.41
C ASP A 22 3.38 -7.64 5.67
N ALA A 23 3.37 -8.98 5.66
CA ALA A 23 3.00 -9.79 6.82
C ALA A 23 4.02 -9.74 7.99
N GLY A 24 5.17 -9.08 7.80
CA GLY A 24 6.23 -8.97 8.78
C GLY A 24 7.14 -10.18 8.85
N ARG A 25 7.86 -10.29 9.98
CA ARG A 25 8.91 -11.28 10.26
C ARG A 25 8.72 -11.89 11.66
N PRO A 26 7.62 -12.62 11.91
CA PRO A 26 7.42 -13.31 13.18
C PRO A 26 8.51 -14.37 13.42
N GLY A 27 8.73 -14.73 14.69
CA GLY A 27 9.67 -15.81 15.08
C GLY A 27 11.08 -15.35 15.43
N TRP A 28 11.48 -14.13 15.07
CA TRP A 28 12.86 -13.63 15.26
C TRP A 28 13.07 -12.78 16.52
N ALA A 29 12.07 -12.70 17.41
CA ALA A 29 12.15 -11.89 18.63
C ALA A 29 13.30 -12.33 19.56
N HIS A 30 13.64 -13.63 19.56
CA HIS A 30 14.77 -14.18 20.31
C HIS A 30 16.14 -13.63 19.86
N LEU A 31 16.22 -13.01 18.67
CA LEU A 31 17.40 -12.32 18.16
C LEU A 31 17.27 -10.79 18.25
N GLY A 32 16.26 -10.27 18.96
CA GLY A 32 16.00 -8.83 19.05
C GLY A 32 15.36 -8.22 17.78
N VAL A 33 14.90 -9.04 16.84
CA VAL A 33 14.25 -8.57 15.62
C VAL A 33 12.74 -8.44 15.85
N GLY A 34 12.23 -7.21 15.78
CA GLY A 34 10.80 -6.92 15.92
C GLY A 34 9.96 -7.54 14.81
N ARG A 35 8.68 -7.83 15.11
CA ARG A 35 7.74 -8.48 14.17
C ARG A 35 7.54 -7.72 12.87
N ALA A 36 7.60 -6.38 12.88
CA ALA A 36 7.28 -5.53 11.73
C ALA A 36 5.92 -5.87 11.09
N GLY A 37 5.73 -5.51 9.82
CA GLY A 37 4.50 -5.73 9.06
C GLY A 37 3.46 -4.65 9.31
N ALA A 38 2.36 -4.73 8.57
CA ALA A 38 1.30 -3.74 8.65
C ALA A 38 0.71 -3.67 10.06
N LEU A 39 0.53 -2.46 10.59
CA LEU A 39 -0.03 -2.21 11.91
C LEU A 39 -1.49 -2.68 11.98
N ASP A 40 -2.26 -2.45 10.91
CA ASP A 40 -3.61 -2.99 10.70
C ASP A 40 -3.57 -4.10 9.63
N ALA A 41 -3.15 -5.29 10.05
CA ALA A 41 -3.03 -6.44 9.16
C ALA A 41 -4.36 -6.86 8.49
N PRO A 42 -5.53 -6.86 9.18
CA PRO A 42 -6.82 -7.08 8.53
C PRO A 42 -7.11 -6.10 7.39
N ALA A 43 -6.87 -4.80 7.58
CA ALA A 43 -7.08 -3.80 6.53
C ALA A 43 -6.11 -3.99 5.35
N ALA A 44 -4.83 -4.26 5.60
CA ALA A 44 -3.86 -4.53 4.54
C ALA A 44 -4.25 -5.75 3.69
N ARG A 45 -4.68 -6.84 4.34
CA ARG A 45 -5.17 -8.05 3.65
C ARG A 45 -6.43 -7.79 2.85
N LEU A 46 -7.36 -6.99 3.37
CA LEU A 46 -8.56 -6.59 2.64
C LEU A 46 -8.21 -5.78 1.39
N ALA A 47 -7.31 -4.80 1.51
CA ALA A 47 -6.83 -3.99 0.39
C ALA A 47 -6.22 -4.86 -0.71
N ASN A 48 -5.33 -5.79 -0.34
CA ASN A 48 -4.76 -6.75 -1.29
C ASN A 48 -5.83 -7.58 -2.01
N ARG A 49 -6.80 -8.14 -1.27
CA ARG A 49 -7.88 -8.93 -1.88
C ARG A 49 -8.74 -8.11 -2.84
N LEU A 50 -9.04 -6.85 -2.51
CA LEU A 50 -9.86 -5.98 -3.34
C LEU A 50 -9.22 -5.67 -4.71
N VAL A 51 -7.90 -5.76 -4.83
CA VAL A 51 -7.17 -5.56 -6.11
C VAL A 51 -6.63 -6.87 -6.69
N GLY A 52 -6.99 -8.02 -6.12
CA GLY A 52 -6.61 -9.34 -6.63
C GLY A 52 -5.19 -9.80 -6.28
N ASN A 53 -4.52 -9.15 -5.34
CA ASN A 53 -3.21 -9.55 -4.86
C ASN A 53 -3.30 -10.73 -3.86
N PRO A 54 -2.22 -11.51 -3.67
CA PRO A 54 -2.08 -12.37 -2.50
C PRO A 54 -2.27 -11.57 -1.19
N PRO A 55 -2.90 -12.15 -0.16
CA PRO A 55 -3.27 -11.40 1.05
C PRO A 55 -2.09 -10.77 1.77
N ASP A 56 -0.92 -11.41 1.72
CA ASP A 56 0.30 -10.99 2.41
C ASP A 56 1.28 -10.20 1.48
N ALA A 57 0.82 -9.79 0.29
CA ALA A 57 1.62 -8.92 -0.58
C ALA A 57 1.90 -7.56 0.08
N ALA A 58 3.05 -6.97 -0.25
CA ALA A 58 3.43 -5.69 0.31
C ALA A 58 2.48 -4.56 -0.10
N VAL A 59 2.17 -3.68 0.85
CA VAL A 59 1.35 -2.47 0.69
C VAL A 59 2.14 -1.23 1.12
N LEU A 60 1.62 -0.05 0.76
CA LEU A 60 2.06 1.20 1.37
C LEU A 60 1.20 1.49 2.59
N GLU A 61 1.80 1.51 3.78
CA GLU A 61 1.17 1.96 5.01
C GLU A 61 1.52 3.42 5.26
N THR A 62 0.50 4.27 5.37
CA THR A 62 0.66 5.71 5.60
C THR A 62 0.11 6.13 6.95
N THR A 63 0.80 7.02 7.65
CA THR A 63 0.38 7.57 8.94
C THR A 63 0.15 9.08 8.85
N LEU A 64 -0.92 9.58 9.50
CA LEU A 64 -1.34 10.98 9.62
C LEU A 64 -1.77 11.68 8.32
N THR A 65 -0.86 11.90 7.36
CA THR A 65 -1.09 12.84 6.24
C THR A 65 -1.17 12.18 4.85
N GLY A 66 -1.17 10.84 4.81
CA GLY A 66 -1.21 10.06 3.56
C GLY A 66 -0.01 10.34 2.63
N CYS A 67 0.00 9.77 1.43
CA CYS A 67 1.01 10.04 0.41
C CYS A 67 0.38 10.51 -0.92
N ALA A 68 1.21 10.98 -1.86
CA ALA A 68 0.84 11.13 -3.26
C ALA A 68 1.85 10.37 -4.11
N VAL A 69 1.34 9.50 -4.98
CA VAL A 69 2.15 8.65 -5.85
C VAL A 69 1.63 8.72 -7.28
N ARG A 70 2.52 8.47 -8.24
CA ARG A 70 2.20 8.41 -9.66
C ARG A 70 2.76 7.12 -10.25
N PRO A 71 1.92 6.20 -10.74
CA PRO A 71 2.42 5.00 -11.42
C PRO A 71 2.98 5.37 -12.81
N ASP A 72 3.91 4.59 -13.33
CA ASP A 72 4.47 4.75 -14.67
C ASP A 72 3.62 4.15 -15.80
N ARG A 73 2.59 3.38 -15.41
CA ARG A 73 1.61 2.74 -16.29
C ARG A 73 0.26 2.62 -15.60
N PRO A 74 -0.81 2.27 -16.31
CA PRO A 74 -2.11 2.04 -15.69
C PRO A 74 -2.06 0.93 -14.62
N VAL A 75 -2.65 1.21 -13.46
CA VAL A 75 -2.76 0.27 -12.33
C VAL A 75 -4.19 0.29 -11.76
N VAL A 76 -4.51 -0.72 -10.96
CA VAL A 76 -5.67 -0.68 -10.07
C VAL A 76 -5.13 -0.54 -8.65
N ALA A 77 -5.64 0.44 -7.92
CA ALA A 77 -5.26 0.73 -6.54
C ALA A 77 -6.51 0.81 -5.66
N VAL A 78 -6.33 0.61 -4.36
CA VAL A 78 -7.38 0.84 -3.35
C VAL A 78 -6.75 1.46 -2.11
N VAL A 79 -7.49 2.34 -1.45
CA VAL A 79 -7.10 2.89 -0.14
C VAL A 79 -8.06 2.33 0.91
N GLY A 80 -7.52 1.69 1.94
CA GLY A 80 -8.25 1.13 3.07
C GLY A 80 -7.71 1.61 4.42
N GLY A 81 -8.11 0.98 5.52
CA GLY A 81 -7.67 1.34 6.88
C GLY A 81 -8.47 2.48 7.48
N ALA A 82 -7.82 3.57 7.88
CA ALA A 82 -8.51 4.75 8.36
C ALA A 82 -9.24 5.47 7.21
N GLY A 83 -10.49 5.90 7.44
CA GLY A 83 -11.27 6.66 6.46
C GLY A 83 -10.57 7.98 6.12
N CYS A 84 -10.38 8.24 4.82
CA CYS A 84 -9.72 9.47 4.35
C CYS A 84 -10.23 9.91 2.98
N ARG A 85 -9.97 11.17 2.62
CA ARG A 85 -10.21 11.65 1.25
C ARG A 85 -9.19 11.01 0.32
N VAL A 86 -9.67 10.44 -0.79
CA VAL A 86 -8.85 9.89 -1.86
C VAL A 86 -9.11 10.68 -3.13
N THR A 87 -8.06 11.04 -3.85
CA THR A 87 -8.19 11.72 -5.15
C THR A 87 -7.29 11.09 -6.20
N VAL A 88 -7.79 11.02 -7.42
CA VAL A 88 -7.02 10.69 -8.63
C VAL A 88 -7.10 11.89 -9.56
N ASP A 89 -5.95 12.43 -9.98
CA ASP A 89 -5.86 13.65 -10.78
C ASP A 89 -6.72 14.82 -10.24
N GLY A 90 -6.69 15.00 -8.92
CA GLY A 90 -7.45 16.04 -8.20
C GLY A 90 -8.95 15.75 -8.04
N ARG A 91 -9.49 14.69 -8.65
CA ARG A 91 -10.91 14.32 -8.56
C ARG A 91 -11.16 13.35 -7.41
N PRO A 92 -12.19 13.56 -6.57
CA PRO A 92 -12.55 12.62 -5.51
C PRO A 92 -12.91 11.24 -6.06
N VAL A 93 -12.47 10.20 -5.39
CA VAL A 93 -12.85 8.80 -5.64
C VAL A 93 -13.26 8.11 -4.34
N ALA A 94 -13.99 7.01 -4.44
CA ALA A 94 -14.45 6.29 -3.26
C ALA A 94 -13.28 5.70 -2.45
N TRP A 95 -13.29 5.95 -1.15
CA TRP A 95 -12.45 5.22 -0.20
C TRP A 95 -12.97 3.78 -0.05
N GLY A 96 -12.07 2.80 0.10
CA GLY A 96 -12.43 1.39 0.26
C GLY A 96 -12.88 0.68 -1.02
N ALA A 97 -12.79 1.34 -2.19
CA ALA A 97 -13.14 0.76 -3.49
C ALA A 97 -11.93 0.77 -4.45
N PRO A 98 -11.74 -0.29 -5.26
CA PRO A 98 -10.73 -0.29 -6.31
C PRO A 98 -10.96 0.84 -7.32
N VAL A 99 -9.89 1.55 -7.68
CA VAL A 99 -9.87 2.62 -8.68
C VAL A 99 -8.76 2.36 -9.69
N ARG A 100 -9.05 2.62 -10.97
CA ARG A 100 -8.04 2.61 -12.01
C ARG A 100 -7.33 3.96 -12.06
N VAL A 101 -6.00 3.94 -12.01
CA VAL A 101 -5.10 5.09 -12.05
C VAL A 101 -4.23 5.01 -13.28
#